data_AF-A0A931KIG9-F1
#
_entry.id   AF-A0A931KIG9-F1
#
_cell.length_a   1.000
_cell.length_b   1.000
_cell.length_c   1.000
_cell.angle_alpha   90.00
_cell.angle_beta   90.00
_cell.angle_gamma   90.00
#
_symmetry.space_group_name_H-M   'P 1'
#
loop_
_entity.id
_entity.type
_entity.pdbx_description
1 polymer ?
#
loop_
_entity_poly.entity_id
_entity_poly.type
_entity_poly.pdbx_seq_one_letter_code
_entity_poly.pdbx_strand_id
1 'polypeptide(L)'
;MISDCRLEDGRSILDDLRGQASSLRGELDTGDRDRLDEYLTSVRELEQRMAREEAWTKTPKPKVNVEPPKDIANAADLLGRARLMFDLTHPALQTDSTRLVTITLTGSTNVPPIPGVSLGHHDLSHHGKDPGKLDQLKIIEAETMKTVGEFLAKLRQSREETSDLLGSTTVFLGSNLGDASSHSVRNLPVLLAGGGFKHGQHLAFDPHKPPPLCNLYVSMLQRLGIETDRFSNSTGTLTGLEFIG
;
A
#
# COMPACT_ATOMS: atom_id res chain seq x y z
N MET A 1 -11.31 20.48 25.63
CA MET A 1 -12.08 20.51 26.90
C MET A 1 -13.52 20.06 26.77
N ILE A 2 -14.43 20.74 26.04
CA ILE A 2 -15.81 20.24 25.89
C ILE A 2 -15.88 19.00 24.99
N SER A 3 -15.08 18.94 23.91
CA SER A 3 -15.03 17.78 23.01
C SER A 3 -14.37 16.56 23.64
N ASP A 4 -13.36 16.73 24.50
CA ASP A 4 -12.65 15.60 25.16
C ASP A 4 -13.54 14.87 26.18
N CYS A 5 -14.25 15.62 27.02
CA CYS A 5 -15.12 15.04 28.06
C CYS A 5 -16.30 14.23 27.47
N ARG A 6 -16.72 14.57 26.23
CA ARG A 6 -17.85 13.92 25.54
C ARG A 6 -17.50 12.57 24.92
N LEU A 7 -16.26 12.39 24.51
CA LEU A 7 -15.76 11.12 24.00
C LEU A 7 -15.66 10.07 25.12
N GLU A 8 -15.28 10.47 26.34
CA GLU A 8 -15.23 9.60 27.51
C GLU A 8 -16.61 9.06 27.94
N ASP A 9 -17.69 9.84 27.73
CA ASP A 9 -19.07 9.45 28.03
C ASP A 9 -19.77 8.67 26.88
N GLY A 10 -19.09 8.45 25.76
CA GLY A 10 -19.64 7.76 24.58
C GLY A 10 -20.81 8.49 23.90
N ARG A 11 -21.00 9.78 24.18
CA ARG A 11 -22.09 10.59 23.61
C ARG A 11 -21.57 11.36 22.40
N SER A 12 -22.11 11.04 21.23
CA SER A 12 -21.81 11.73 19.97
C SER A 12 -22.42 13.14 19.97
N ILE A 13 -21.72 14.12 19.39
CA ILE A 13 -22.29 15.46 19.15
C ILE A 13 -23.51 15.35 18.22
N LEU A 14 -23.54 14.34 17.35
CA LEU A 14 -24.67 14.08 16.46
C LEU A 14 -25.90 13.56 17.21
N ASP A 15 -25.74 12.92 18.38
CA ASP A 15 -26.88 12.45 19.17
C ASP A 15 -27.66 13.64 19.78
N ASP A 16 -26.95 14.69 20.19
CA ASP A 16 -27.55 15.93 20.70
C ASP A 16 -28.19 16.77 19.58
N LEU A 17 -27.59 16.77 18.39
CA LEU A 17 -28.06 17.54 17.23
C LEU A 17 -29.11 16.79 16.39
N ARG A 18 -29.39 15.52 16.69
CA ARG A 18 -30.28 14.65 15.90
C ARG A 18 -31.66 15.25 15.68
N GLY A 19 -32.23 15.85 16.72
CA GLY A 19 -33.53 16.52 16.64
C GLY A 19 -33.51 17.75 15.73
N GLN A 20 -32.46 18.57 15.85
CA GLN A 20 -32.30 19.78 15.03
C GLN A 20 -32.01 19.44 13.56
N ALA A 21 -31.14 18.46 13.32
CA ALA A 21 -30.85 17.95 11.98
C ALA A 21 -32.10 17.37 11.30
N SER A 22 -32.94 16.62 12.04
CA SER A 22 -34.19 16.09 11.51
C SER A 22 -35.20 17.17 11.17
N SER A 23 -35.33 18.22 11.99
CA SER A 23 -36.20 19.35 11.69
C SER A 23 -35.73 20.12 10.45
N LEU A 24 -34.43 20.44 10.38
CA LEU A 24 -33.84 21.13 9.24
C LEU A 24 -34.01 20.34 7.94
N ARG A 25 -33.81 19.02 7.99
CA ARG A 25 -34.01 18.12 6.83
C ARG A 25 -35.45 18.19 6.28
N GLY A 26 -36.44 18.46 7.12
CA GLY A 26 -37.84 18.64 6.70
C GLY A 26 -38.07 19.90 5.85
N GLU A 27 -37.27 20.94 6.06
CA GLU A 27 -37.41 22.25 5.41
C GLU A 27 -36.56 22.40 4.14
N LEU A 28 -35.54 21.54 3.96
CA LEU A 28 -34.60 21.60 2.83
C LEU A 28 -35.15 20.96 1.55
N ASP A 29 -34.65 21.41 0.40
CA ASP A 29 -34.85 20.74 -0.88
C ASP A 29 -33.97 19.48 -0.99
N THR A 30 -34.10 18.73 -2.09
CA THR A 30 -33.36 17.47 -2.26
C THR A 30 -31.84 17.68 -2.30
N GLY A 31 -31.35 18.74 -2.96
CA GLY A 31 -29.91 18.97 -3.09
C GLY A 31 -29.26 19.38 -1.77
N ASP A 32 -29.94 20.20 -0.98
CA ASP A 32 -29.47 20.60 0.33
C ASP A 32 -29.59 19.47 1.36
N ARG A 33 -30.57 18.58 1.23
CA ARG A 33 -30.65 17.35 2.03
C ARG A 33 -29.44 16.45 1.79
N ASP A 34 -29.05 16.26 0.53
CA ASP A 34 -27.90 15.42 0.19
C ASP A 34 -26.60 15.99 0.80
N ARG A 35 -26.41 17.32 0.76
CA ARG A 35 -25.27 17.99 1.40
C ARG A 35 -25.29 17.88 2.93
N LEU A 36 -26.45 18.02 3.54
CA LEU A 36 -26.61 17.84 4.98
C LEU A 36 -26.28 16.40 5.39
N ASP A 37 -26.78 15.41 4.65
CA ASP A 37 -26.51 14.00 4.89
C ASP A 37 -25.01 13.67 4.71
N GLU A 38 -24.34 14.26 3.70
CA GLU A 38 -22.88 14.16 3.51
C GLU A 38 -22.11 14.76 4.70
N TYR A 39 -22.49 15.96 5.15
CA TYR A 39 -21.86 16.61 6.30
C TYR A 39 -21.99 15.78 7.58
N LEU A 40 -23.20 15.31 7.89
CA LEU A 40 -23.45 14.49 9.08
C LEU A 40 -22.69 13.16 9.01
N THR A 41 -22.56 12.57 7.82
CA THR A 41 -21.75 11.36 7.61
C THR A 41 -20.28 11.65 7.90
N SER A 42 -19.72 12.74 7.36
CA SER A 42 -18.33 13.17 7.59
C SER A 42 -18.03 13.41 9.08
N VAL A 43 -18.94 14.07 9.81
CA VAL A 43 -18.82 14.26 11.27
C VAL A 43 -18.81 12.92 12.00
N ARG A 44 -19.70 11.99 11.63
CA ARG A 44 -19.77 10.66 12.26
C ARG A 44 -18.51 9.84 12.01
N GLU A 45 -17.97 9.90 10.79
CA GLU A 45 -16.71 9.23 10.42
C GLU A 45 -15.52 9.79 11.22
N LEU A 46 -15.50 11.12 11.42
CA LEU A 46 -14.49 11.77 12.25
C LEU A 46 -14.56 11.29 13.72
N GLU A 47 -15.74 11.26 14.32
CA GLU A 47 -15.93 10.77 15.70
C GLU A 47 -15.48 9.31 15.83
N GLN A 48 -15.86 8.44 14.88
CA GLN A 48 -15.40 7.05 14.87
C GLN A 48 -13.89 6.94 14.74
N ARG A 49 -13.25 7.80 13.92
CA ARG A 49 -11.79 7.83 13.78
C ARG A 49 -11.14 8.26 15.09
N MET A 50 -11.63 9.31 15.74
CA MET A 50 -11.11 9.77 17.02
C MET A 50 -11.21 8.69 18.10
N ALA A 51 -12.36 8.03 18.23
CA ALA A 51 -12.53 6.93 19.19
C ALA A 51 -11.54 5.77 18.94
N ARG A 52 -11.30 5.42 17.68
CA ARG A 52 -10.29 4.41 17.31
C ARG A 52 -8.87 4.87 17.65
N GLU A 53 -8.52 6.12 17.36
CA GLU A 53 -7.20 6.70 17.66
C GLU A 53 -6.92 6.77 19.16
N GLU A 54 -7.93 7.11 19.96
CA GLU A 54 -7.81 7.13 21.42
C GLU A 54 -7.59 5.72 21.98
N ALA A 55 -8.38 4.75 21.53
CA ALA A 55 -8.21 3.35 21.90
C ALA A 55 -6.83 2.81 21.50
N TRP A 56 -6.36 3.17 20.29
CA TRP A 56 -5.04 2.80 19.81
C TRP A 56 -3.92 3.39 20.66
N THR A 57 -4.04 4.64 21.09
CA THR A 57 -3.04 5.31 21.95
C THR A 57 -2.89 4.61 23.31
N LYS A 58 -3.97 3.98 23.81
CA LYS A 58 -3.98 3.22 25.06
C LYS A 58 -3.57 1.75 24.88
N THR A 59 -3.39 1.28 23.65
CA THR A 59 -3.01 -0.11 23.35
C THR A 59 -1.52 -0.32 23.66
N PRO A 60 -1.15 -1.28 24.53
CA PRO A 60 0.25 -1.57 24.81
C PRO A 60 1.00 -2.01 23.55
N LYS A 61 2.20 -1.49 23.34
CA LYS A 61 3.05 -1.91 22.21
C LYS A 61 3.42 -3.39 22.35
N PRO A 62 3.34 -4.18 21.26
CA PRO A 62 3.84 -5.54 21.25
C PRO A 62 5.33 -5.60 21.63
N LYS A 63 5.72 -6.65 22.36
CA LYS A 63 7.13 -6.90 22.66
C LYS A 63 7.74 -7.70 21.53
N VAL A 64 8.74 -7.13 20.87
CA VAL A 64 9.51 -7.79 19.81
C VAL A 64 10.96 -7.94 20.24
N ASN A 65 11.60 -9.02 19.80
CA ASN A 65 13.04 -9.24 19.99
C ASN A 65 13.81 -8.71 18.78
N VAL A 66 13.67 -7.41 18.50
CA VAL A 66 14.30 -6.73 17.36
C VAL A 66 14.93 -5.44 17.88
N GLU A 67 16.18 -5.20 17.50
CA GLU A 67 16.88 -3.96 17.83
C GLU A 67 16.21 -2.78 17.11
N PRO A 68 16.09 -1.61 17.76
CA PRO A 68 15.58 -0.42 17.10
C PRO A 68 16.39 -0.08 15.85
N PRO A 69 15.75 0.24 14.72
CA PRO A 69 16.45 0.61 13.50
C PRO A 69 17.27 1.89 13.74
N LYS A 70 18.43 1.95 13.09
CA LYS A 70 19.24 3.18 13.02
C LYS A 70 18.97 3.87 11.70
N ASP A 71 18.72 5.18 11.76
CA ASP A 71 18.50 5.96 10.56
C ASP A 71 19.76 6.01 9.67
N ILE A 72 19.56 6.05 8.36
CA ILE A 72 20.62 6.09 7.37
C ILE A 72 20.80 7.55 6.93
N ALA A 73 21.90 8.14 7.42
CA ALA A 73 22.23 9.55 7.18
C ALA A 73 22.46 9.87 5.69
N ASN A 74 22.94 8.90 4.91
CA ASN A 74 23.12 9.10 3.47
C ASN A 74 21.76 9.07 2.75
N ALA A 75 21.26 10.24 2.37
CA ALA A 75 20.03 10.36 1.60
C ALA A 75 20.08 9.70 0.21
N ALA A 76 21.28 9.44 -0.33
CA ALA A 76 21.46 8.74 -1.60
C ALA A 76 21.35 7.20 -1.46
N ASP A 77 21.43 6.66 -0.24
CA ASP A 77 21.31 5.22 0.01
C ASP A 77 19.85 4.76 0.05
N LEU A 78 19.18 4.86 -1.10
CA LEU A 78 17.78 4.48 -1.25
C LEU A 78 17.53 3.00 -0.96
N LEU A 79 18.49 2.13 -1.31
CA LEU A 79 18.38 0.70 -1.05
C LEU A 79 18.50 0.38 0.44
N GLY A 80 19.48 0.95 1.14
CA GLY A 80 19.60 0.81 2.59
C GLY A 80 18.33 1.29 3.30
N ARG A 81 17.79 2.44 2.87
CA ARG A 81 16.54 2.99 3.43
C ARG A 81 15.32 2.11 3.13
N ALA A 82 15.24 1.54 1.93
CA ALA A 82 14.19 0.57 1.59
C ALA A 82 14.29 -0.70 2.45
N ARG A 83 15.49 -1.26 2.61
CA ARG A 83 15.76 -2.38 3.54
C ARG A 83 15.31 -2.04 4.95
N LEU A 84 15.66 -0.86 5.46
CA LEU A 84 15.27 -0.40 6.79
C LEU A 84 13.74 -0.34 6.96
N MET A 85 13.03 0.15 5.95
CA MET A 85 11.55 0.19 5.96
C MET A 85 10.94 -1.22 5.90
N PHE A 86 11.53 -2.15 5.14
CA PHE A 86 11.11 -3.54 5.12
C PHE A 86 11.38 -4.26 6.46
N ASP A 87 12.52 -3.96 7.10
CA ASP A 87 12.89 -4.48 8.41
C ASP A 87 11.99 -3.96 9.53
N LEU A 88 11.42 -2.77 9.37
CA LEU A 88 10.37 -2.24 10.24
C LEU A 88 8.99 -2.84 9.95
N THR A 89 8.69 -3.06 8.67
CA THR A 89 7.41 -3.60 8.22
C THR A 89 7.20 -5.03 8.70
N HIS A 90 8.26 -5.84 8.66
CA HIS A 90 8.22 -7.25 9.05
C HIS A 90 7.66 -7.48 10.48
N PRO A 91 8.23 -6.90 11.56
CA PRO A 91 7.69 -7.06 12.91
C PRO A 91 6.34 -6.37 13.09
N ALA A 92 6.06 -5.28 12.35
CA ALA A 92 4.76 -4.62 12.40
C ALA A 92 3.63 -5.52 11.89
N LEU A 93 3.87 -6.27 10.82
CA LEU A 93 2.94 -7.29 10.32
C LEU A 93 2.87 -8.50 11.24
N GLN A 94 4.02 -9.01 11.70
CA GLN A 94 4.09 -10.19 12.57
C GLN A 94 3.36 -9.99 13.91
N THR A 95 3.34 -8.77 14.43
CA THR A 95 2.66 -8.43 15.68
C THR A 95 1.25 -7.90 15.49
N ASP A 96 0.74 -7.93 14.25
CA ASP A 96 -0.57 -7.39 13.90
C ASP A 96 -0.74 -5.90 14.29
N SER A 97 0.36 -5.15 14.29
CA SER A 97 0.37 -3.72 14.63
C SER A 97 -0.28 -2.86 13.53
N THR A 98 -0.37 -3.37 12.30
CA THR A 98 -1.05 -2.72 11.19
C THR A 98 -1.55 -3.76 10.18
N ARG A 99 -2.66 -3.43 9.50
CA ARG A 99 -3.23 -4.26 8.42
C ARG A 99 -2.75 -3.86 7.03
N LEU A 100 -2.18 -2.66 6.88
CA LEU A 100 -1.76 -2.10 5.60
C LEU A 100 -0.45 -1.34 5.75
N VAL A 101 0.44 -1.52 4.78
CA VAL A 101 1.67 -0.75 4.65
C VAL A 101 1.83 -0.32 3.19
N THR A 102 2.14 0.95 2.97
CA THR A 102 2.47 1.49 1.65
C THR A 102 3.85 2.12 1.70
N ILE A 103 4.76 1.66 0.86
CA ILE A 103 6.14 2.14 0.77
C ILE A 103 6.39 2.62 -0.65
N THR A 104 6.89 3.85 -0.78
CA THR A 104 7.35 4.38 -2.07
C THR A 104 8.85 4.13 -2.21
N LEU A 105 9.24 3.35 -3.21
CA LEU A 105 10.64 3.18 -3.60
C LEU A 105 11.02 4.29 -4.58
N THR A 106 11.33 5.47 -4.05
CA THR A 106 11.59 6.66 -4.89
C THR A 106 12.95 6.57 -5.60
N GLY A 107 13.00 7.07 -6.84
CA GLY A 107 14.26 7.43 -7.48
C GLY A 107 14.85 8.71 -6.87
N SER A 108 16.14 8.94 -7.13
CA SER A 108 16.87 10.15 -6.72
C SER A 108 17.83 10.59 -7.82
N THR A 109 18.14 11.88 -7.86
CA THR A 109 19.22 12.46 -8.69
C THR A 109 20.60 12.28 -8.03
N ASN A 110 20.64 11.94 -6.74
CA ASN A 110 21.89 11.63 -6.07
C ASN A 110 22.41 10.26 -6.50
N VAL A 111 23.74 10.15 -6.67
CA VAL A 111 24.41 8.90 -7.01
C VAL A 111 24.32 7.94 -5.81
N PRO A 112 23.66 6.77 -5.95
CA PRO A 112 23.55 5.83 -4.85
C PRO A 112 24.91 5.17 -4.57
N PRO A 113 25.17 4.73 -3.34
CA PRO A 113 26.43 4.08 -2.97
C PRO A 113 26.49 2.62 -3.46
N ILE A 114 26.29 2.40 -4.76
CA ILE A 114 26.26 1.08 -5.40
C ILE A 114 27.47 0.98 -6.34
N PRO A 115 28.36 -0.02 -6.18
CA PRO A 115 29.49 -0.21 -7.08
C PRO A 115 29.06 -0.33 -8.55
N GLY A 116 29.77 0.37 -9.44
CA GLY A 116 29.45 0.40 -10.87
C GLY A 116 28.39 1.42 -11.27
N VAL A 117 27.84 2.19 -10.33
CA VAL A 117 26.88 3.27 -10.60
C VAL A 117 27.53 4.63 -10.35
N SER A 118 27.46 5.53 -11.34
CA SER A 118 28.05 6.87 -11.29
C SER A 118 27.04 8.00 -11.49
N LEU A 119 25.78 7.67 -11.81
CA LEU A 119 24.68 8.62 -11.98
C LEU A 119 23.51 8.27 -11.05
N GLY A 120 22.67 9.26 -10.73
CA GLY A 120 21.45 9.03 -9.96
C GLY A 120 20.43 8.18 -10.73
N HIS A 121 19.61 7.42 -9.99
CA HIS A 121 18.55 6.59 -10.59
C HIS A 121 17.62 7.41 -11.52
N HIS A 122 17.27 8.64 -11.13
CA HIS A 122 16.44 9.50 -11.96
C HIS A 122 17.10 9.82 -13.31
N ASP A 123 18.38 10.19 -13.31
CA ASP A 123 19.13 10.54 -14.52
C ASP A 123 19.37 9.33 -15.44
N LEU A 124 19.52 8.15 -14.83
CA LEU A 124 19.64 6.87 -15.51
C LEU A 124 18.31 6.43 -16.11
N SER A 125 17.17 6.71 -15.48
CA SER A 125 15.86 6.40 -16.05
C SER A 125 15.56 7.18 -17.34
N HIS A 126 16.18 8.36 -17.51
CA HIS A 126 16.23 9.11 -18.78
C HIS A 126 17.37 8.58 -19.67
N HIS A 127 17.38 7.27 -19.94
CA HIS A 127 18.50 6.62 -20.61
C HIS A 127 18.61 6.97 -22.09
N GLY A 128 17.52 7.30 -22.79
CA GLY A 128 17.58 7.63 -24.22
C GLY A 128 18.17 6.50 -25.10
N LYS A 129 18.09 5.26 -24.60
CA LYS A 129 18.75 4.05 -25.15
C LYS A 129 20.28 4.07 -25.13
N ASP A 130 20.90 4.94 -24.33
CA ASP A 130 22.33 4.91 -24.09
C ASP A 130 22.73 3.60 -23.36
N PRO A 131 23.63 2.78 -23.94
CA PRO A 131 24.02 1.51 -23.33
C PRO A 131 24.66 1.67 -21.94
N GLY A 132 25.47 2.71 -21.73
CA GLY A 132 26.15 2.93 -20.46
C GLY A 132 25.19 3.28 -19.33
N LYS A 133 24.17 4.10 -19.62
CA LYS A 133 23.08 4.38 -18.68
C LYS A 133 22.23 3.12 -18.41
N LEU A 134 21.92 2.35 -19.44
CA LEU A 134 21.14 1.11 -19.29
C LEU A 134 21.87 0.08 -18.41
N ASP A 135 23.17 -0.09 -18.59
CA ASP A 135 23.97 -1.01 -17.79
C ASP A 135 23.97 -0.62 -16.30
N GLN A 136 24.09 0.67 -16.00
CA GLN A 136 24.02 1.17 -14.63
C GLN A 136 22.60 1.08 -14.04
N LEU A 137 21.57 1.44 -14.81
CA LEU A 137 20.18 1.34 -14.39
C LEU A 137 19.82 -0.10 -14.01
N LYS A 138 20.26 -1.06 -14.83
CA LYS A 138 20.09 -2.49 -14.57
C LYS A 138 20.70 -2.93 -13.24
N ILE A 139 21.86 -2.38 -12.85
CA ILE A 139 22.47 -2.66 -11.54
C ILE A 139 21.54 -2.19 -10.41
N ILE A 140 21.05 -0.96 -10.48
CA ILE A 140 20.16 -0.40 -9.45
C ILE A 140 18.86 -1.22 -9.35
N GLU A 141 18.23 -1.51 -10.48
CA GLU A 141 16.98 -2.28 -10.51
C GLU A 141 17.17 -3.71 -10.00
N ALA A 142 18.28 -4.35 -10.37
CA ALA A 142 18.62 -5.69 -9.86
C ALA A 142 18.80 -5.69 -8.34
N GLU A 143 19.53 -4.72 -7.78
CA GLU A 143 19.71 -4.59 -6.32
C GLU A 143 18.40 -4.23 -5.59
N THR A 144 17.53 -3.44 -6.24
CA THR A 144 16.19 -3.16 -5.73
C THR A 144 15.36 -4.45 -5.64
N MET A 145 15.36 -5.26 -6.71
CA MET A 145 14.61 -6.52 -6.70
C MET A 145 15.20 -7.56 -5.75
N LYS A 146 16.52 -7.58 -5.55
CA LYS A 146 17.15 -8.40 -4.50
C LYS A 146 16.66 -7.99 -3.11
N THR A 147 16.62 -6.69 -2.84
CA THR A 147 16.12 -6.13 -1.57
C THR A 147 14.65 -6.52 -1.31
N VAL A 148 13.80 -6.46 -2.35
CA VAL A 148 12.42 -6.96 -2.26
C VAL A 148 12.39 -8.47 -2.01
N GLY A 149 13.23 -9.25 -2.70
CA GLY A 149 13.34 -10.69 -2.50
C GLY A 149 13.75 -11.07 -1.07
N GLU A 150 14.69 -10.34 -0.47
CA GLU A 150 15.08 -10.48 0.94
C GLU A 150 13.89 -10.26 1.87
N PHE A 151 13.08 -9.23 1.63
CA PHE A 151 11.86 -8.98 2.40
C PHE A 151 10.82 -10.10 2.27
N LEU A 152 10.54 -10.55 1.04
CA LEU A 152 9.63 -11.67 0.80
C LEU A 152 10.13 -12.96 1.47
N ALA A 153 11.44 -13.20 1.46
CA ALA A 153 12.04 -14.33 2.15
C ALA A 153 11.85 -14.24 3.67
N LYS A 154 12.00 -13.05 4.28
CA LYS A 154 11.73 -12.82 5.71
C LYS A 154 10.27 -13.12 6.07
N LEU A 155 9.32 -12.64 5.27
CA LEU A 155 7.89 -12.97 5.45
C LEU A 155 7.66 -14.48 5.35
N ARG A 156 8.25 -15.14 4.35
CA ARG A 156 8.10 -16.60 4.14
C ARG A 156 8.68 -17.44 5.27
N GLN A 157 9.76 -16.99 5.89
CA GLN A 157 10.42 -17.69 7.00
C GLN A 157 9.69 -17.50 8.34
N SER A 158 8.80 -16.51 8.44
CA SER A 158 8.06 -16.20 9.65
C SER A 158 6.80 -17.04 9.72
N ARG A 159 6.71 -17.93 10.72
CA ARG A 159 5.56 -18.81 10.91
C ARG A 159 4.46 -18.14 11.73
N GLU A 160 3.23 -18.33 11.28
CA GLU A 160 2.00 -18.09 12.02
C GLU A 160 1.34 -19.44 12.36
N GLU A 161 0.20 -19.43 13.05
CA GLU A 161 -0.47 -20.66 13.50
C GLU A 161 -0.88 -21.58 12.35
N THR A 162 -1.30 -21.02 11.21
CA THR A 162 -1.89 -21.77 10.08
C THR A 162 -1.10 -21.67 8.77
N SER A 163 -0.20 -20.69 8.64
CA SER A 163 0.63 -20.49 7.45
C SER A 163 1.94 -19.75 7.79
N ASP A 164 2.77 -19.42 6.80
CA ASP A 164 3.76 -18.37 6.99
C ASP A 164 3.18 -16.98 6.74
N LEU A 165 3.79 -15.95 7.30
CA LEU A 165 3.35 -14.56 7.20
C LEU A 165 3.21 -14.08 5.75
N LEU A 166 4.01 -14.62 4.82
CA LEU A 166 3.83 -14.35 3.39
C LEU A 166 2.53 -14.97 2.85
N GLY A 167 2.12 -16.15 3.33
CA GLY A 167 0.86 -16.79 2.98
C GLY A 167 -0.37 -15.97 3.36
N SER A 168 -0.33 -15.26 4.49
CA SER A 168 -1.40 -14.39 4.98
C SER A 168 -1.30 -12.92 4.51
N THR A 169 -0.16 -12.51 3.96
CA THR A 169 0.08 -11.13 3.48
C THR A 169 0.14 -11.04 1.96
N THR A 170 -0.72 -10.21 1.35
CA THR A 170 -0.59 -9.89 -0.09
C THR A 170 0.42 -8.74 -0.28
N VAL A 171 1.49 -8.99 -1.04
CA VAL A 171 2.48 -7.98 -1.41
C VAL A 171 2.30 -7.62 -2.88
N PHE A 172 1.96 -6.36 -3.15
CA PHE A 172 1.88 -5.78 -4.48
C PHE A 172 3.04 -4.80 -4.68
N LEU A 173 3.84 -5.04 -5.72
CA LEU A 173 4.90 -4.15 -6.18
C LEU A 173 4.60 -3.76 -7.63
N GLY A 174 4.66 -2.48 -7.94
CA GLY A 174 4.49 -2.00 -9.31
C GLY A 174 5.09 -0.63 -9.55
N SER A 175 5.03 -0.20 -10.80
CA SER A 175 5.45 1.13 -11.24
C SER A 175 4.30 1.84 -11.94
N ASN A 176 4.25 3.17 -11.85
CA ASN A 176 3.34 4.00 -12.63
C ASN A 176 3.79 4.17 -14.10
N LEU A 177 4.98 3.70 -14.46
CA LEU A 177 5.55 3.73 -15.81
C LEU A 177 6.05 2.34 -16.24
N GLY A 178 5.74 1.95 -17.47
CA GLY A 178 6.26 0.74 -18.11
C GLY A 178 7.61 0.95 -18.81
N ASP A 179 7.87 2.18 -19.25
CA ASP A 179 9.19 2.61 -19.72
C ASP A 179 9.44 4.02 -19.20
N ALA A 180 10.46 4.16 -18.37
CA ALA A 180 10.75 5.42 -17.70
C ALA A 180 11.35 6.47 -18.66
N SER A 181 12.13 6.07 -19.66
CA SER A 181 12.79 7.04 -20.56
C SER A 181 11.82 7.72 -21.53
N SER A 182 10.75 7.03 -21.93
CA SER A 182 9.70 7.56 -22.79
C SER A 182 8.46 8.01 -22.02
N HIS A 183 8.47 7.88 -20.68
CA HIS A 183 7.32 8.13 -19.81
C HIS A 183 6.08 7.34 -20.25
N SER A 184 6.28 6.10 -20.73
CA SER A 184 5.19 5.25 -21.17
C SER A 184 4.38 4.75 -19.97
N VAL A 185 3.08 5.07 -19.96
CA VAL A 185 2.11 4.56 -18.99
C VAL A 185 1.47 3.22 -19.41
N ARG A 186 2.05 2.55 -20.41
CA ARG A 186 1.58 1.27 -20.94
C ARG A 186 2.49 0.14 -20.48
N ASN A 187 1.93 -1.07 -20.38
CA ASN A 187 2.67 -2.29 -20.01
C ASN A 187 3.45 -2.13 -18.70
N LEU A 188 2.74 -1.73 -17.64
CA LEU A 188 3.32 -1.47 -16.33
C LEU A 188 3.90 -2.76 -15.73
N PRO A 189 5.11 -2.73 -15.14
CA PRO A 189 5.65 -3.87 -14.43
C PRO A 189 4.86 -4.06 -13.13
N VAL A 190 4.44 -5.30 -12.88
CA VAL A 190 3.69 -5.68 -11.69
C VAL A 190 4.23 -7.02 -11.18
N LEU A 191 4.49 -7.08 -9.88
CA LEU A 191 4.80 -8.29 -9.14
C LEU A 191 3.81 -8.43 -7.98
N LEU A 192 3.16 -9.59 -7.92
CA LEU A 192 2.30 -9.98 -6.82
C LEU A 192 2.94 -11.18 -6.11
N ALA A 193 2.99 -11.15 -4.78
CA ALA A 193 3.50 -12.23 -3.96
C ALA A 193 2.63 -12.44 -2.71
N GLY A 194 2.66 -13.66 -2.16
CA GLY A 194 1.95 -14.00 -0.93
C GLY A 194 0.43 -14.03 -1.05
N GLY A 195 -0.26 -13.85 0.07
CA GLY A 195 -1.73 -13.68 0.11
C GLY A 195 -2.51 -14.90 -0.35
N GLY A 196 -1.92 -16.09 -0.34
CA GLY A 196 -2.59 -17.35 -0.74
C GLY A 196 -2.97 -17.44 -2.22
N PHE A 197 -2.32 -16.68 -3.10
CA PHE A 197 -2.45 -16.88 -4.55
C PHE A 197 -1.51 -17.97 -5.06
N LYS A 198 -1.86 -18.59 -6.20
CA LYS A 198 -1.02 -19.54 -6.91
C LYS A 198 0.06 -18.81 -7.71
N HIS A 199 1.24 -18.71 -7.10
CA HIS A 199 2.42 -18.03 -7.63
C HIS A 199 3.30 -18.92 -8.52
N GLY A 200 4.43 -18.37 -8.99
CA GLY A 200 5.45 -19.12 -9.77
C GLY A 200 5.25 -19.05 -11.28
N GLN A 201 4.53 -18.04 -11.75
CA GLN A 201 4.16 -17.87 -13.17
C GLN A 201 4.34 -16.43 -13.62
N HIS A 202 4.50 -16.25 -14.94
CA HIS A 202 4.43 -14.95 -15.60
C HIS A 202 3.15 -14.90 -16.43
N LEU A 203 2.21 -14.06 -16.01
CA LEU A 203 0.96 -13.82 -16.75
C LEU A 203 1.21 -12.78 -17.85
N ALA A 204 1.56 -13.26 -19.05
CA ALA A 204 1.73 -12.43 -20.22
C ALA A 204 0.37 -12.23 -20.92
N PHE A 205 0.00 -10.97 -21.13
CA PHE A 205 -1.23 -10.59 -21.84
C PHE A 205 -0.92 -9.98 -23.20
N ASP A 206 -1.92 -9.94 -24.08
CA ASP A 206 -1.82 -9.28 -25.39
C ASP A 206 -1.51 -7.78 -25.20
N PRO A 207 -0.40 -7.26 -25.74
CA PRO A 207 -0.04 -5.85 -25.58
C PRO A 207 -1.01 -4.87 -26.29
N HIS A 208 -1.76 -5.34 -27.28
CA HIS A 208 -2.76 -4.53 -28.00
C HIS A 208 -4.14 -4.56 -27.33
N LYS A 209 -4.41 -5.62 -26.55
CA LYS A 209 -5.68 -5.79 -25.84
C LYS A 209 -5.46 -6.41 -24.44
N PRO A 210 -4.68 -5.75 -23.56
CA PRO A 210 -4.46 -6.27 -22.21
C PRO A 210 -5.73 -6.12 -21.36
N PRO A 211 -5.96 -7.00 -20.38
CA PRO A 211 -6.99 -6.74 -19.38
C PRO A 211 -6.64 -5.47 -18.59
N PRO A 212 -7.63 -4.70 -18.11
CA PRO A 212 -7.37 -3.58 -17.22
C PRO A 212 -6.62 -4.05 -15.96
N LEU A 213 -5.59 -3.31 -15.53
CA LEU A 213 -4.87 -3.60 -14.28
C LEU A 213 -5.81 -3.64 -13.07
N CYS A 214 -6.91 -2.87 -13.11
CA CYS A 214 -7.95 -2.91 -12.08
C CYS A 214 -8.57 -4.30 -11.86
N ASN A 215 -8.48 -5.23 -12.83
CA ASN A 215 -8.92 -6.61 -12.63
C ASN A 215 -8.07 -7.33 -11.56
N LEU A 216 -6.78 -7.01 -11.46
CA LEU A 216 -5.92 -7.51 -10.37
C LEU A 216 -6.41 -6.98 -9.02
N TYR A 217 -6.79 -5.72 -8.94
CA TYR A 217 -7.28 -5.12 -7.70
C TYR A 217 -8.59 -5.75 -7.24
N VAL A 218 -9.50 -6.09 -8.17
CA VAL A 218 -10.71 -6.87 -7.82
C VAL A 218 -10.32 -8.23 -7.22
N SER A 219 -9.39 -8.97 -7.85
CA SER A 219 -8.89 -10.25 -7.29
C SER A 219 -8.27 -10.08 -5.90
N MET A 220 -7.52 -9.00 -5.65
CA MET A 220 -6.95 -8.68 -4.34
C MET A 220 -8.02 -8.34 -3.30
N LEU A 221 -9.01 -7.52 -3.65
CA LEU A 221 -10.11 -7.14 -2.75
C LEU A 221 -10.93 -8.37 -2.35
N GLN A 222 -11.29 -9.23 -3.31
CA GLN A 222 -12.01 -10.47 -3.02
C GLN A 222 -11.19 -11.40 -2.13
N ARG A 223 -9.85 -11.46 -2.30
CA ARG A 223 -8.98 -12.22 -1.41
C ARG A 223 -8.99 -11.71 0.02
N LEU A 224 -9.19 -10.41 0.22
CA LEU A 224 -9.34 -9.78 1.53
C LEU A 224 -10.76 -9.93 2.11
N GLY A 225 -11.65 -10.67 1.45
CA GLY A 225 -13.04 -10.85 1.86
C GLY A 225 -13.97 -9.69 1.49
N ILE A 226 -13.51 -8.77 0.62
CA ILE A 226 -14.33 -7.67 0.12
C ILE A 226 -15.04 -8.16 -1.16
N GLU A 227 -16.31 -8.51 -1.02
CA GLU A 227 -17.18 -8.99 -2.10
C GLU A 227 -17.57 -7.85 -3.05
N THR A 228 -16.65 -7.46 -3.93
CA THR A 228 -16.92 -6.56 -5.05
C THR A 228 -16.57 -7.21 -6.37
N ASP A 229 -17.41 -7.01 -7.38
CA ASP A 229 -17.15 -7.48 -8.75
C ASP A 229 -16.45 -6.42 -9.60
N ARG A 230 -16.35 -5.17 -9.09
CA ARG A 230 -15.85 -4.03 -9.86
C ARG A 230 -15.04 -3.06 -9.01
N PHE A 231 -13.99 -2.54 -9.63
CA PHE A 231 -13.20 -1.41 -9.16
C PHE A 231 -12.78 -0.56 -10.36
N SER A 232 -13.16 0.72 -10.40
CA SER A 232 -12.86 1.61 -11.52
C SER A 232 -13.30 1.01 -12.87
N ASN A 233 -12.38 0.92 -13.84
CA ASN A 233 -12.60 0.37 -15.17
C ASN A 233 -12.38 -1.16 -15.28
N SER A 234 -12.31 -1.89 -14.16
CA SER A 234 -12.21 -3.34 -14.18
C SER A 234 -13.39 -3.97 -14.93
N THR A 235 -13.14 -5.11 -15.58
CA THR A 235 -14.16 -5.94 -16.23
C THR A 235 -14.43 -7.24 -15.48
N GLY A 236 -13.81 -7.45 -14.32
CA GLY A 236 -13.92 -8.64 -13.48
C GLY A 236 -12.62 -8.92 -12.73
N THR A 237 -12.41 -10.16 -12.28
CA THR A 237 -11.14 -10.63 -11.71
C THR A 237 -10.08 -10.86 -12.78
N LEU A 238 -8.80 -10.88 -12.39
CA LEU A 238 -7.70 -11.16 -13.31
C LEU A 238 -7.65 -12.65 -13.67
N THR A 239 -7.78 -12.96 -14.95
CA THR A 239 -7.63 -14.33 -15.46
C THR A 239 -6.21 -14.86 -15.24
N GLY A 240 -6.10 -16.14 -14.83
CA GLY A 240 -4.82 -16.81 -14.57
C GLY A 240 -4.28 -16.62 -13.14
N LEU A 241 -4.93 -15.79 -12.32
CA LEU A 241 -4.60 -15.60 -10.92
C LEU A 241 -5.57 -16.38 -10.02
N GLU A 242 -5.18 -17.59 -9.63
CA GLU A 242 -5.99 -18.51 -8.82
C GLU A 242 -5.63 -18.42 -7.33
N PHE A 243 -6.56 -18.78 -6.45
CA PHE A 243 -6.28 -18.99 -5.03
C PHE A 243 -5.75 -20.41 -4.77
N ILE A 244 -4.87 -20.54 -3.78
CA ILE A 244 -4.52 -21.83 -3.19
C ILE A 244 -5.65 -22.18 -2.21
N GLY A 245 -6.37 -23.26 -2.51
CA GLY A 245 -7.45 -23.79 -1.66
C GLY A 245 -6.97 -24.31 -0.32
#